data_AF-A0A0D0DG99-F1
#
_entry.id   AF-A0A0D0DG99-F1
#
_cell.length_a   1.000
_cell.length_b   1.000
_cell.length_c   1.000
_cell.angle_alpha   90.00
_cell.angle_beta   90.00
_cell.angle_gamma   90.00
#
_symmetry.space_group_name_H-M   'P 1'
#
loop_
_entity.id
_entity.type
_entity.pdbx_description
1 polymer ?
#
loop_
_entity_poly.entity_id
_entity_poly.type
_entity_poly.pdbx_seq_one_letter_code
_entity_poly.pdbx_strand_id
1 'polypeptide(L)' 'QALALKIFSTVPISMANEHTMSTITWLNSPHHSTQGVGTLQDHIKIPQWHCYKP' A
#
# COMPACT_ATOMS: atom_id res chain seq x y z
N GLN A 1 27.04 -9.86 -0.53
CA GLN A 1 25.86 -10.38 -1.27
C GLN A 1 24.54 -9.65 -0.95
N ALA A 2 24.36 -9.05 0.24
CA ALA A 2 23.12 -8.33 0.60
C ALA A 2 22.79 -7.11 -0.29
N LEU A 3 23.79 -6.43 -0.86
CA LEU A 3 23.59 -5.22 -1.67
C LEU A 3 22.82 -5.49 -2.96
N ALA A 4 23.14 -6.58 -3.67
CA ALA A 4 22.50 -6.91 -4.93
C ALA A 4 21.00 -7.20 -4.75
N LEU A 5 20.65 -8.00 -3.74
CA LEU A 5 19.25 -8.31 -3.41
C LEU A 5 18.45 -7.03 -3.14
N LYS A 6 19.03 -6.08 -2.42
CA LYS A 6 18.37 -4.83 -2.07
C LYS A 6 18.11 -3.96 -3.31
N ILE A 7 19.09 -3.88 -4.22
CA ILE A 7 18.96 -3.15 -5.49
C ILE A 7 17.86 -3.77 -6.36
N PHE A 8 17.86 -5.09 -6.54
CA PHE A 8 16.85 -5.78 -7.36
C PHE A 8 15.46 -5.86 -6.71
N SER A 9 15.35 -5.70 -5.39
CA SER A 9 14.05 -5.60 -4.69
C SER A 9 13.41 -4.22 -4.77
N THR A 10 14.12 -3.21 -5.27
CA THR A 10 13.57 -1.85 -5.38
C THR A 10 12.67 -1.75 -6.61
N VAL A 11 11.48 -1.20 -6.41
CA VAL A 11 10.50 -0.98 -7.46
C VAL A 11 10.67 0.46 -7.94
N PRO A 12 11.06 0.73 -9.20
CA PRO A 12 11.36 2.08 -9.69
C PRO A 12 10.11 2.93 -9.96
N ILE A 13 8.95 2.48 -9.48
CA ILE A 13 7.64 3.10 -9.67
C ILE A 13 7.21 3.73 -8.35
N SER A 14 6.73 4.98 -8.38
CA SER A 14 6.26 5.70 -7.19
C SER A 14 5.02 5.06 -6.55
N MET A 15 4.28 4.26 -7.31
CA MET A 15 3.10 3.52 -6.87
C MET A 15 3.34 2.02 -7.03
N ALA A 16 4.24 1.46 -6.23
CA ALA A 16 4.55 0.02 -6.26
C ALA A 16 3.32 -0.90 -6.09
N ASN A 17 2.21 -0.39 -5.54
CA ASN A 17 0.93 -1.10 -5.43
C ASN A 17 -0.25 -0.20 -5.80
N GLU A 18 -0.47 -0.02 -7.10
CA GLU A 18 -1.47 0.87 -7.68
C GLU A 18 -2.92 0.53 -7.26
N HIS A 19 -3.25 -0.75 -7.19
CA HIS A 19 -4.58 -1.20 -6.76
C HIS A 19 -4.90 -0.75 -5.34
N THR A 20 -3.93 -0.85 -4.42
CA THR A 20 -4.12 -0.39 -3.04
C THR A 20 -4.30 1.12 -2.97
N MET A 21 -3.54 1.87 -3.76
CA MET A 21 -3.65 3.33 -3.81
C MET A 21 -4.99 3.81 -4.41
N SER A 22 -5.54 3.08 -5.38
CA SER A 22 -6.88 3.33 -5.92
C SER A 22 -7.95 3.15 -4.85
N THR A 23 -7.87 2.07 -4.05
CA THR A 23 -8.80 1.83 -2.93
C THR A 23 -8.72 2.92 -1.87
N ILE A 24 -7.51 3.39 -1.50
CA ILE A 24 -7.35 4.51 -0.55
C ILE A 24 -8.01 5.79 -1.09
N THR A 25 -7.79 6.09 -2.38
CA THR A 25 -8.35 7.28 -3.01
C THR A 25 -9.88 7.23 -3.01
N TRP A 26 -10.45 6.05 -3.25
CA TRP A 26 -11.90 5.82 -3.18
C TRP A 26 -12.44 5.96 -1.75
N LEU A 27 -11.76 5.38 -0.75
CA LEU A 27 -12.13 5.47 0.67
C LEU A 27 -12.01 6.91 1.23
N ASN A 28 -11.11 7.70 0.67
CA ASN A 28 -10.93 9.11 1.03
C ASN A 28 -11.84 10.06 0.23
N SER A 29 -12.72 9.53 -0.63
CA SER A 29 -13.64 10.36 -1.40
C SER A 29 -14.67 11.06 -0.50
N PRO A 30 -15.17 12.26 -0.90
CA PRO A 30 -16.14 13.02 -0.10
C PRO A 30 -17.45 12.27 0.16
N HIS A 31 -17.78 11.29 -0.69
CA HIS A 31 -18.99 10.48 -0.60
C HIS A 31 -18.95 9.47 0.56
N HIS A 32 -17.77 9.12 1.06
CA HIS A 32 -17.58 8.02 2.02
C HIS A 32 -17.25 8.47 3.45
N SER A 33 -17.50 9.74 3.80
CA SER A 33 -17.10 10.35 5.09
C SER A 33 -15.62 10.09 5.36
N THR A 34 -14.76 10.98 4.84
CA THR A 34 -13.30 11.00 5.02
C THR A 34 -12.82 10.15 6.19
N GLN A 35 -12.42 8.91 5.88
CA GLN A 35 -12.01 7.97 6.92
C GLN A 35 -10.78 8.52 7.64
N GLY A 36 -10.73 8.35 8.96
CA GLY A 36 -9.59 8.76 9.76
C GLY A 36 -8.30 8.14 9.21
N VAL A 37 -7.19 8.89 9.27
CA VAL A 37 -5.89 8.49 8.71
C VAL A 37 -5.42 7.13 9.27
N GLY A 38 -5.74 6.83 10.54
CA GLY A 38 -5.44 5.53 11.15
C GLY A 38 -6.20 4.37 10.48
N THR A 39 -7.49 4.54 10.23
CA THR A 39 -8.34 3.53 9.56
C THR A 39 -7.91 3.28 8.12
N LEU A 40 -7.48 4.33 7.41
CA LEU A 40 -6.90 4.22 6.07
C LEU A 40 -5.58 3.44 6.09
N GLN A 41 -4.74 3.69 7.10
CA GLN A 41 -3.48 2.98 7.27
C GLN A 41 -3.70 1.48 7.54
N ASP A 42 -4.68 1.12 8.37
CA ASP A 42 -5.00 -0.28 8.66
C ASP A 42 -5.56 -1.01 7.44
N HIS A 43 -6.37 -0.34 6.62
CA HIS A 43 -6.83 -0.87 5.33
C HIS A 43 -5.70 -1.18 4.34
N ILE A 44 -4.53 -0.56 4.50
CA ILE A 44 -3.34 -0.83 3.68
C ILE A 44 -2.52 -1.98 4.27
N LYS A 45 -2.26 -1.93 5.58
CA LYS A 45 -1.34 -2.87 6.25
C LYS A 45 -1.91 -4.28 6.34
N ILE A 46 -3.20 -4.43 6.64
CA ILE A 46 -3.81 -5.75 6.86
C ILE A 46 -3.75 -6.62 5.59
N PRO A 47 -4.15 -6.13 4.40
CA PRO A 47 -4.03 -6.92 3.17
C PRO A 47 -2.58 -7.17 2.76
N GLN A 48 -1.69 -6.17 2.93
CA GLN A 48 -0.27 -6.33 2.62
C GLN A 48 0.38 -7.42 3.49
N TRP A 49 0.02 -7.51 4.76
CA TRP A 49 0.44 -8.58 5.65
C TRP A 49 -0.05 -9.95 5.18
N HIS A 50 -1.32 -10.07 4.78
CA HIS A 50 -1.87 -11.33 4.27
C HIS A 50 -1.26 -11.76 2.92
N CYS A 51 -0.90 -10.80 2.05
CA CYS A 51 -0.21 -11.06 0.79
C CYS A 51 1.29 -11.31 0.96
N TYR A 52 1.88 -10.88 2.07
CA TYR A 52 3.26 -11.17 2.45
C TYR A 52 3.35 -12.61 2.97
N LYS A 53 3.14 -13.59 2.08
CA LYS A 53 3.65 -14.94 2.28
C LYS A 53 5.07 -15.00 1.70
N PRO A 54 6.06 -15.51 2.46
CA PRO A 54 7.42 -15.72 1.97
C PRO A 54 7.49 -16.76 0.85
#